data_AF-A0A524PW32-F1
#
_entry.id   AF-A0A524PW32-F1
#
_cell.length_a   1.000
_cell.length_b   1.000
_cell.length_c   1.000
_cell.angle_alpha   90.00
_cell.angle_beta   90.00
_cell.angle_gamma   90.00
#
_symmetry.space_group_name_H-M   'P 1'
#
loop_
_entity.id
_entity.type
_entity.pdbx_description
1 polymer ?
#
loop_
_entity_poly.entity_id
_entity_poly.type
_entity_poly.pdbx_seq_one_letter_code
_entity_poly.pdbx_strand_id
1 'polypeptide(L)'
;MDAVDSPLNTLSASAAAAAIARGDTTSLALIESCLDRIDSSDALVCAWVHVNAELALANARDADAALESGKAVGPLHGVPVAIKDIFDTADMLTECGSRLYRGRQPRRDATAVSLLRGAGAIVLGKTVTAELALSAPGPTANPLDLRRTPGGSSSGSAAAVADFMVPLAIGSQTTGSVIRPASYCGIVGFKPSFDAIPSAGMHMLAQALDHVGVFARELADIVLVAESLMPSQSAATLSSALFDSRPDGRLRIGILRAPVWKEASADARLRFDAWTDNQVMHESVDLG
;
A
#
# COMPACT_ATOMS: atom_id res chain seq x y z
N MET A 1 17.39 -27.92 -9.12
CA MET A 1 16.89 -27.67 -7.76
C MET A 1 15.50 -27.12 -8.00
N ASP A 2 14.54 -28.02 -7.90
CA ASP A 2 13.18 -27.82 -8.40
C ASP A 2 12.53 -26.61 -7.72
N ALA A 3 11.76 -25.84 -8.48
CA ALA A 3 10.99 -24.73 -7.95
C ALA A 3 10.05 -25.29 -6.88
N VAL A 4 10.41 -25.10 -5.61
CA VAL A 4 9.44 -25.20 -4.50
C VAL A 4 8.35 -24.19 -4.86
N ASP A 5 7.11 -24.66 -5.01
CA ASP A 5 5.96 -23.78 -5.27
C ASP A 5 5.97 -22.67 -4.21
N SER A 6 6.29 -21.45 -4.64
CA SER A 6 6.30 -20.30 -3.75
C SER A 6 4.87 -20.06 -3.23
N PRO A 7 4.66 -19.82 -1.93
CA PRO A 7 3.35 -19.52 -1.37
C PRO A 7 2.63 -18.39 -2.13
N LEU A 8 1.31 -18.51 -2.33
CA LEU A 8 0.53 -17.57 -3.15
C LEU A 8 0.59 -16.12 -2.65
N ASN A 9 0.72 -15.91 -1.34
CA ASN A 9 0.88 -14.58 -0.74
C ASN A 9 2.15 -13.84 -1.19
N THR A 10 3.10 -14.54 -1.83
CA THR A 10 4.30 -13.93 -2.42
C THR A 10 4.02 -13.23 -3.76
N LEU A 11 2.93 -13.59 -4.45
CA LEU A 11 2.52 -12.97 -5.73
C LEU A 11 2.30 -11.47 -5.55
N SER A 12 2.81 -10.67 -6.50
CA SER A 12 2.43 -9.26 -6.62
C SER A 12 0.94 -9.13 -6.89
N ALA A 13 0.36 -7.95 -6.63
CA ALA A 13 -1.07 -7.72 -6.81
C ALA A 13 -1.52 -7.94 -8.27
N SER A 14 -0.70 -7.46 -9.20
CA SER A 14 -0.91 -7.62 -10.64
C SER A 14 -0.77 -9.07 -11.08
N ALA A 15 0.22 -9.80 -10.57
CA ALA A 15 0.36 -11.24 -10.84
C ALA A 15 -0.82 -12.05 -10.27
N ALA A 16 -1.25 -11.73 -9.04
CA ALA A 16 -2.40 -12.35 -8.39
C ALA A 16 -3.70 -12.13 -9.16
N ALA A 17 -4.02 -10.87 -9.52
CA ALA A 17 -5.21 -10.54 -10.32
C ALA A 17 -5.20 -11.30 -11.65
N ALA A 18 -4.05 -11.34 -12.33
CA ALA A 18 -3.92 -12.03 -13.60
C ALA A 18 -4.05 -13.56 -13.47
N ALA A 19 -3.49 -14.16 -12.41
CA ALA A 19 -3.61 -15.59 -12.14
C ALA A 19 -5.05 -16.00 -11.80
N ILE A 20 -5.75 -15.20 -10.99
CA ILE A 20 -7.18 -15.39 -10.68
C ILE A 20 -8.00 -15.29 -11.97
N ALA A 21 -7.81 -14.25 -12.78
CA ALA A 21 -8.56 -14.05 -14.02
C ALA A 21 -8.36 -15.18 -15.05
N ARG A 22 -7.19 -15.85 -15.05
CA ARG A 22 -6.92 -17.03 -15.90
C ARG A 22 -7.42 -18.36 -15.31
N GLY A 23 -7.81 -18.38 -14.04
CA GLY A 23 -8.14 -19.61 -13.32
C GLY A 23 -6.94 -20.45 -12.90
N ASP A 24 -5.73 -19.87 -12.90
CA ASP A 24 -4.50 -20.53 -12.43
C ASP A 24 -4.49 -20.70 -10.90
N THR A 25 -5.21 -19.83 -10.19
CA THR A 25 -5.47 -19.87 -8.74
C THR A 25 -6.84 -19.26 -8.45
N THR A 26 -7.32 -19.41 -7.22
CA THR A 26 -8.55 -18.77 -6.74
C THR A 26 -8.25 -17.61 -5.80
N SER A 27 -9.21 -16.70 -5.65
CA SER A 27 -9.20 -15.66 -4.62
C SER A 27 -9.16 -16.29 -3.23
N LEU A 28 -9.93 -17.36 -3.01
CA LEU A 28 -9.94 -18.08 -1.74
C LEU A 28 -8.54 -18.58 -1.36
N ALA A 29 -7.84 -19.26 -2.27
CA ALA A 29 -6.51 -19.79 -2.00
C ALA A 29 -5.48 -18.69 -1.71
N LEU A 30 -5.56 -17.56 -2.41
CA LEU A 30 -4.70 -16.40 -2.14
C LEU A 30 -4.97 -15.80 -0.74
N ILE A 31 -6.24 -15.64 -0.38
CA ILE A 31 -6.65 -15.09 0.92
C ILE A 31 -6.21 -16.03 2.05
N GLU A 32 -6.41 -17.34 1.91
CA GLU A 32 -5.93 -18.35 2.86
C GLU A 32 -4.41 -18.26 3.03
N SER A 33 -3.64 -18.18 1.94
CA SER A 33 -2.19 -18.02 2.00
C SER A 33 -1.75 -16.71 2.69
N CYS A 34 -2.49 -15.61 2.52
CA CYS A 34 -2.24 -14.35 3.23
C CYS A 34 -2.55 -14.47 4.74
N LEU A 35 -3.66 -15.13 5.10
CA LEU A 35 -4.03 -15.36 6.50
C LEU A 35 -3.02 -16.27 7.20
N ASP A 36 -2.55 -17.34 6.55
CA ASP A 36 -1.48 -18.20 7.09
C ASP A 36 -0.20 -17.40 7.40
N ARG A 37 0.15 -16.44 6.52
CA ARG A 37 1.30 -15.56 6.76
C ARG A 37 1.06 -14.66 7.97
N ILE A 38 -0.13 -14.07 8.10
CA ILE A 38 -0.50 -13.23 9.24
C ILE A 38 -0.41 -14.04 10.54
N ASP A 39 -1.02 -15.21 10.59
CA ASP A 39 -1.04 -16.07 11.79
C ASP A 39 0.37 -16.46 12.24
N SER A 40 1.28 -16.71 11.29
CA SER A 40 2.66 -17.11 11.59
C SER A 40 3.59 -15.98 12.04
N SER A 41 3.29 -14.72 11.69
CA SER A 41 4.27 -13.62 11.76
C SER A 41 3.78 -12.38 12.53
N ASP A 42 2.48 -12.09 12.53
CA ASP A 42 1.96 -10.82 13.03
C ASP A 42 2.06 -10.67 14.56
N ALA A 43 2.15 -11.78 15.30
CA ALA A 43 2.45 -11.73 16.73
C ALA A 43 3.80 -11.04 17.04
N LEU A 44 4.73 -11.05 16.07
CA LEU A 44 6.02 -10.37 16.17
C LEU A 44 6.04 -9.02 15.45
N VAL A 45 5.42 -8.94 14.26
CA VAL A 45 5.43 -7.71 13.44
C VAL A 45 4.42 -6.67 13.93
N CYS A 46 3.27 -7.09 14.47
CA CYS A 46 2.20 -6.23 14.97
C CYS A 46 1.72 -5.19 13.94
N ALA A 47 1.47 -5.61 12.70
CA ALA A 47 1.01 -4.78 11.60
C ALA A 47 -0.50 -4.52 11.62
N TRP A 48 -1.30 -5.41 12.22
CA TRP A 48 -2.76 -5.34 12.18
C TRP A 48 -3.35 -4.89 13.52
N VAL A 49 -4.40 -4.06 13.47
CA VAL A 49 -5.29 -3.84 14.64
C VAL A 49 -6.47 -4.79 14.62
N HIS A 50 -6.91 -5.17 13.43
CA HIS A 50 -8.02 -6.09 13.22
C HIS A 50 -7.89 -6.78 11.86
N VAL A 51 -8.06 -8.10 11.83
CA VAL A 51 -8.18 -8.90 10.61
C VAL A 51 -9.56 -9.54 10.63
N ASN A 52 -10.34 -9.37 9.56
CA ASN A 52 -11.68 -9.94 9.45
C ASN A 52 -11.64 -11.18 8.54
N ALA A 53 -11.00 -12.25 9.03
CA ALA A 53 -10.76 -13.46 8.26
C ALA A 53 -12.04 -14.10 7.74
N GLU A 54 -13.10 -14.17 8.56
CA GLU A 54 -14.38 -14.75 8.17
C GLU A 54 -15.01 -14.01 6.98
N LEU A 55 -15.10 -12.68 7.06
CA LEU A 55 -15.65 -11.87 5.98
C LEU A 55 -14.76 -11.90 4.73
N ALA A 56 -13.44 -11.89 4.89
CA ALA A 56 -12.50 -11.96 3.77
C ALA A 56 -12.65 -13.30 3.01
N LEU A 57 -12.72 -14.43 3.72
CA LEU A 57 -12.94 -15.75 3.12
C LEU A 57 -14.32 -15.86 2.46
N ALA A 58 -15.36 -15.28 3.05
CA ALA A 58 -16.69 -15.24 2.43
C ALA A 58 -16.66 -14.44 1.11
N ASN A 59 -16.08 -13.23 1.13
CA ASN A 59 -15.93 -12.40 -0.07
C ASN A 59 -15.07 -13.08 -1.14
N ALA A 60 -14.07 -13.87 -0.75
CA ALA A 60 -13.22 -14.61 -1.68
C ALA A 60 -14.00 -15.69 -2.42
N ARG A 61 -14.84 -16.46 -1.71
CA ARG A 61 -15.75 -17.44 -2.34
C ARG A 61 -16.74 -16.78 -3.29
N ASP A 62 -17.29 -15.63 -2.90
CA ASP A 62 -18.19 -14.85 -3.76
C ASP A 62 -17.47 -14.32 -5.02
N ALA A 63 -16.21 -13.91 -4.88
CA ALA A 63 -15.37 -13.48 -6.00
C ALA A 63 -15.09 -14.64 -6.97
N ASP A 64 -14.76 -15.82 -6.45
CA ASP A 64 -14.53 -17.02 -7.26
C ASP A 64 -15.81 -17.44 -8.01
N ALA A 65 -16.95 -17.50 -7.32
CA ALA A 65 -18.23 -17.81 -7.93
C ALA A 65 -18.67 -16.78 -8.99
N ALA A 66 -18.35 -15.49 -8.77
CA ALA A 66 -18.61 -14.44 -9.75
C ALA A 66 -17.81 -14.67 -11.04
N LEU A 67 -16.53 -15.03 -10.92
CA LEU A 67 -15.67 -15.33 -12.06
C LEU A 67 -16.17 -16.57 -12.83
N GLU A 68 -16.51 -17.65 -12.13
CA GLU A 68 -17.05 -18.88 -12.73
C GLU A 68 -18.36 -18.63 -13.49
N SER A 69 -19.19 -17.71 -13.01
CA SER A 69 -20.45 -17.33 -13.65
C SER A 69 -20.27 -16.44 -14.89
N GLY A 70 -19.03 -16.07 -15.25
CA GLY A 70 -18.73 -15.21 -16.40
C GLY A 70 -19.12 -13.75 -16.21
N LYS A 71 -19.32 -13.29 -14.97
CA LYS A 71 -19.58 -11.86 -14.69
C LYS A 71 -18.35 -11.04 -15.07
N ALA A 72 -18.58 -9.81 -15.55
CA ALA A 72 -17.51 -8.84 -15.69
C ALA A 72 -16.93 -8.52 -14.31
N VAL A 73 -15.61 -8.60 -14.19
CA VAL A 73 -14.88 -8.37 -12.94
C VAL A 73 -13.96 -7.15 -13.06
N GLY A 74 -13.65 -6.52 -11.93
CA GLY A 74 -12.78 -5.35 -11.87
C GLY A 74 -11.28 -5.72 -11.94
N PRO A 75 -10.39 -4.72 -12.10
CA PRO A 75 -8.94 -4.95 -12.28
C PRO A 75 -8.25 -5.52 -11.04
N LEU A 76 -8.86 -5.43 -9.85
CA LEU A 76 -8.35 -5.96 -8.59
C LEU A 76 -9.18 -7.13 -8.07
N HIS A 77 -9.96 -7.79 -8.94
CA HIS A 77 -10.88 -8.86 -8.56
C HIS A 77 -10.21 -9.94 -7.73
N GLY A 78 -10.72 -10.13 -6.50
CA GLY A 78 -10.26 -11.17 -5.58
C GLY A 78 -8.92 -10.90 -4.91
N VAL A 79 -8.27 -9.75 -5.14
CA VAL A 79 -6.97 -9.41 -4.55
C VAL A 79 -7.15 -8.83 -3.14
N PRO A 80 -6.43 -9.33 -2.11
CA PRO A 80 -6.51 -8.76 -0.78
C PRO A 80 -5.84 -7.39 -0.67
N VAL A 81 -6.47 -6.50 0.10
CA VAL A 81 -5.94 -5.17 0.43
C VAL A 81 -6.07 -4.85 1.92
N ALA A 82 -5.04 -4.21 2.47
CA ALA A 82 -5.03 -3.75 3.85
C ALA A 82 -5.31 -2.24 3.96
N ILE A 83 -6.09 -1.85 4.96
CA ILE A 83 -6.59 -0.48 5.11
C ILE A 83 -6.05 0.13 6.40
N LYS A 84 -5.27 1.21 6.32
CA LYS A 84 -4.83 1.93 7.53
C LYS A 84 -6.03 2.33 8.40
N ASP A 85 -5.90 2.19 9.72
CA ASP A 85 -6.98 2.43 10.68
C ASP A 85 -7.35 3.92 10.89
N ILE A 86 -7.31 4.72 9.83
CA ILE A 86 -7.85 6.09 9.76
C ILE A 86 -8.86 6.24 8.63
N PHE A 87 -9.02 5.21 7.79
CA PHE A 87 -10.01 5.17 6.74
C PHE A 87 -11.27 4.50 7.28
N ASP A 88 -12.40 5.14 7.07
CA ASP A 88 -13.70 4.60 7.43
C ASP A 88 -14.01 3.32 6.64
N THR A 89 -14.53 2.33 7.35
CA THR A 89 -15.02 1.06 6.84
C THR A 89 -16.39 0.80 7.44
N ALA A 90 -17.40 0.46 6.64
CA ALA A 90 -18.75 0.24 7.13
C ALA A 90 -18.91 -1.07 7.92
N ASP A 91 -18.00 -2.02 7.69
CA ASP A 91 -18.04 -3.39 8.20
C ASP A 91 -16.99 -3.68 9.29
N MET A 92 -16.13 -2.71 9.60
CA MET A 92 -15.11 -2.80 10.66
C MET A 92 -14.97 -1.47 11.39
N LEU A 93 -14.46 -1.53 12.62
CA LEU A 93 -14.17 -0.33 13.40
C LEU A 93 -13.08 0.53 12.73
N THR A 94 -13.14 1.83 12.99
CA THR A 94 -12.08 2.79 12.64
C THR A 94 -11.73 3.60 13.89
N GLU A 95 -10.66 3.21 14.57
CA GLU A 95 -10.30 3.70 15.91
C GLU A 95 -9.13 4.70 15.89
N CYS A 96 -8.54 4.97 14.73
CA CYS A 96 -7.48 5.97 14.53
C CYS A 96 -6.27 5.78 15.45
N GLY A 97 -6.04 4.55 15.95
CA GLY A 97 -5.02 4.27 16.97
C GLY A 97 -5.19 5.08 18.27
N SER A 98 -6.38 5.63 18.54
CA SER A 98 -6.62 6.52 19.67
C SER A 98 -7.75 6.03 20.56
N ARG A 99 -7.57 6.17 21.89
CA ARG A 99 -8.63 5.86 22.86
C ARG A 99 -9.89 6.71 22.66
N LEU A 100 -9.76 7.88 22.04
CA LEU A 100 -10.88 8.78 21.75
C LEU A 100 -11.90 8.18 20.78
N TYR A 101 -11.46 7.28 19.91
CA TYR A 101 -12.29 6.66 18.88
C TYR A 101 -12.52 5.17 19.11
N ARG A 102 -12.23 4.66 20.32
CA ARG A 102 -12.48 3.26 20.67
C ARG A 102 -13.95 2.91 20.45
N GLY A 103 -14.20 1.83 19.70
CA GLY A 103 -15.54 1.35 19.36
C GLY A 103 -16.26 2.18 18.29
N ARG A 104 -15.57 3.09 17.58
CA ARG A 104 -16.18 3.87 16.50
C ARG A 104 -16.43 2.98 15.28
N GLN A 105 -17.71 2.72 14.99
CA GLN A 105 -18.18 2.05 13.78
C GLN A 105 -18.69 3.07 12.76
N PRO A 106 -17.97 3.33 11.66
CA PRO A 106 -18.48 4.13 10.56
C PRO A 106 -19.73 3.52 9.92
N ARG A 107 -20.61 4.37 9.38
CA ARG A 107 -21.82 3.94 8.63
C ARG A 107 -21.56 3.65 7.16
N ARG A 108 -20.43 4.11 6.64
CA ARG A 108 -20.06 4.06 5.22
C ARG A 108 -18.55 3.92 5.12
N ASP A 109 -18.11 3.37 4.00
CA ASP A 109 -16.70 3.34 3.63
C ASP A 109 -16.19 4.74 3.29
N ALA A 110 -14.88 4.96 3.51
CA ALA A 110 -14.15 6.04 2.87
C ALA A 110 -14.15 5.86 1.35
N THR A 111 -14.09 6.96 0.59
CA THR A 111 -14.17 6.89 -0.88
C THR A 111 -13.09 5.99 -1.47
N ALA A 112 -11.85 6.05 -0.98
CA ALA A 112 -10.77 5.17 -1.43
C ALA A 112 -11.10 3.68 -1.19
N VAL A 113 -11.72 3.34 -0.06
CA VAL A 113 -12.14 1.96 0.26
C VAL A 113 -13.27 1.51 -0.68
N SER A 114 -14.26 2.37 -0.93
CA SER A 114 -15.33 2.07 -1.89
C SER A 114 -14.80 1.85 -3.31
N LEU A 115 -13.80 2.62 -3.74
CA LEU A 115 -13.16 2.45 -5.05
C LEU A 115 -12.41 1.11 -5.14
N LEU A 116 -11.68 0.72 -4.09
CA LEU A 116 -11.03 -0.61 -4.04
C LEU A 116 -12.04 -1.75 -4.17
N ARG A 117 -13.13 -1.70 -3.38
CA ARG A 117 -14.21 -2.69 -3.46
C ARG A 117 -14.88 -2.70 -4.84
N GLY A 118 -15.12 -1.53 -5.41
CA GLY A 118 -15.67 -1.39 -6.76
C GLY A 118 -14.75 -1.96 -7.85
N ALA A 119 -13.44 -1.95 -7.63
CA ALA A 119 -12.45 -2.61 -8.48
C ALA A 119 -12.33 -4.12 -8.23
N GLY A 120 -13.12 -4.68 -7.30
CA GLY A 120 -13.15 -6.10 -6.96
C GLY A 120 -12.16 -6.54 -5.88
N ALA A 121 -11.44 -5.59 -5.24
CA ALA A 121 -10.51 -5.92 -4.17
C ALA A 121 -11.24 -6.36 -2.89
N ILE A 122 -10.61 -7.26 -2.13
CA ILE A 122 -11.13 -7.77 -0.86
C ILE A 122 -10.38 -7.09 0.28
N VAL A 123 -11.10 -6.34 1.11
CA VAL A 123 -10.51 -5.73 2.30
C VAL A 123 -10.27 -6.81 3.36
N LEU A 124 -9.01 -7.03 3.71
CA LEU A 124 -8.61 -8.07 4.66
C LEU A 124 -8.76 -7.62 6.12
N GLY A 125 -8.56 -6.33 6.38
CA GLY A 125 -8.57 -5.79 7.73
C GLY A 125 -8.04 -4.37 7.84
N LYS A 126 -7.85 -3.95 9.10
CA LYS A 126 -7.37 -2.63 9.51
C LYS A 126 -5.93 -2.74 10.03
N THR A 127 -5.03 -1.92 9.48
CA THR A 127 -3.62 -1.89 9.88
C THR A 127 -3.33 -0.79 10.89
N VAL A 128 -2.30 -1.02 11.71
CA VAL A 128 -1.82 -0.06 12.70
C VAL A 128 -1.46 1.27 12.06
N THR A 129 -1.89 2.34 12.73
CA THR A 129 -1.46 3.72 12.50
C THR A 129 -0.77 4.25 13.75
N ALA A 130 0.12 5.23 13.60
CA ALA A 130 0.41 6.15 14.70
C ALA A 130 -0.90 6.81 15.16
N GLU A 131 -1.05 7.07 16.46
CA GLU A 131 -2.26 7.69 17.01
C GLU A 131 -2.61 8.96 16.23
N LEU A 132 -3.83 9.01 15.69
CA LEU A 132 -4.37 10.10 14.88
C LEU A 132 -3.48 10.50 13.68
N ALA A 133 -2.70 9.54 13.16
CA ALA A 133 -1.71 9.73 12.10
C ALA A 133 -0.57 10.73 12.43
N LEU A 134 -0.39 11.11 13.71
CA LEU A 134 0.66 12.01 14.19
C LEU A 134 2.01 11.28 14.36
N SER A 135 2.61 11.33 15.55
CA SER A 135 4.02 11.00 15.78
C SER A 135 4.24 9.89 16.80
N ALA A 136 3.23 9.50 17.57
CA ALA A 136 3.36 8.43 18.55
C ALA A 136 3.51 7.07 17.84
N PRO A 137 4.65 6.36 17.98
CA PRO A 137 4.84 5.08 17.31
C PRO A 137 3.87 4.03 17.86
N GLY A 138 3.25 3.27 16.95
CA GLY A 138 2.46 2.09 17.30
C GLY A 138 3.34 0.89 17.66
N PRO A 139 2.75 -0.28 17.98
CA PRO A 139 3.49 -1.49 18.34
C PRO A 139 4.24 -2.14 17.17
N THR A 140 3.97 -1.71 15.94
CA THR A 140 4.51 -2.36 14.73
C THR A 140 6.03 -2.33 14.68
N ALA A 141 6.64 -3.49 14.45
CA ALA A 141 8.05 -3.68 14.20
C ALA A 141 8.37 -3.74 12.70
N ASN A 142 9.62 -3.50 12.32
CA ASN A 142 10.06 -3.65 10.93
C ASN A 142 10.27 -5.15 10.61
N PRO A 143 9.64 -5.71 9.56
CA PRO A 143 9.81 -7.13 9.23
C PRO A 143 11.23 -7.50 8.79
N LEU A 144 12.06 -6.53 8.38
CA LEU A 144 13.47 -6.77 8.04
C LEU A 144 14.40 -6.85 9.27
N ASP A 145 14.01 -6.22 10.39
CA ASP A 145 14.68 -6.33 11.71
C ASP A 145 13.68 -5.94 12.79
N LEU A 146 13.17 -6.93 13.54
CA LEU A 146 12.11 -6.75 14.55
C LEU A 146 12.48 -5.80 15.69
N ARG A 147 13.76 -5.38 15.80
CA ARG A 147 14.22 -4.40 16.79
C ARG A 147 14.17 -2.95 16.26
N ARG A 148 13.80 -2.77 15.00
CA ARG A 148 13.78 -1.47 14.31
C ARG A 148 12.34 -1.01 14.09
N THR A 149 12.18 0.31 13.98
CA THR A 149 10.91 0.91 13.59
C THR A 149 10.62 0.64 12.10
N PRO A 150 9.37 0.34 11.73
CA PRO A 150 8.92 0.31 10.34
C PRO A 150 8.69 1.72 9.78
N GLY A 151 8.94 2.78 10.56
CA GLY A 151 8.51 4.14 10.26
C GLY A 151 7.05 4.37 10.61
N GLY A 152 6.46 5.44 10.10
CA GLY A 152 5.07 5.79 10.39
C GLY A 152 4.68 7.10 9.70
N SER A 153 3.42 7.55 9.77
CA SER A 153 2.34 7.00 10.60
C SER A 153 1.61 5.80 10.00
N SER A 154 1.83 5.42 8.75
CA SER A 154 1.22 4.23 8.12
C SER A 154 2.06 2.96 8.36
N SER A 155 2.44 2.71 9.61
CA SER A 155 3.40 1.67 9.98
C SER A 155 2.91 0.27 9.62
N GLY A 156 1.67 -0.06 9.99
CA GLY A 156 1.08 -1.37 9.74
C GLY A 156 0.90 -1.65 8.26
N SER A 157 0.46 -0.66 7.48
CA SER A 157 0.32 -0.80 6.01
C SER A 157 1.63 -1.17 5.34
N ALA A 158 2.74 -0.52 5.72
CA ALA A 158 4.04 -0.82 5.13
C ALA A 158 4.57 -2.18 5.61
N ALA A 159 4.47 -2.47 6.90
CA ALA A 159 4.95 -3.73 7.47
C ALA A 159 4.18 -4.95 6.92
N ALA A 160 2.85 -4.86 6.79
CA ALA A 160 2.04 -5.95 6.23
C ALA A 160 2.41 -6.28 4.77
N VAL A 161 2.68 -5.25 3.95
CA VAL A 161 3.09 -5.45 2.55
C VAL A 161 4.50 -6.03 2.46
N ALA A 162 5.43 -5.50 3.27
CA ALA A 162 6.82 -5.95 3.31
C ALA A 162 6.98 -7.37 3.85
N ASP A 163 6.10 -7.78 4.77
CA ASP A 163 6.09 -9.13 5.34
C ASP A 163 5.27 -10.14 4.53
N PHE A 164 4.82 -9.76 3.31
CA PHE A 164 4.00 -10.61 2.44
C PHE A 164 2.66 -11.05 3.06
N MET A 165 2.16 -10.35 4.07
CA MET A 165 0.82 -10.59 4.63
C MET A 165 -0.28 -10.16 3.66
N VAL A 166 0.01 -9.18 2.80
CA VAL A 166 -0.91 -8.62 1.81
C VAL A 166 -0.11 -8.08 0.61
N PRO A 167 -0.60 -8.16 -0.63
CA PRO A 167 0.10 -7.55 -1.78
C PRO A 167 -0.06 -6.03 -1.85
N LEU A 168 -1.17 -5.49 -1.35
CA LEU A 168 -1.50 -4.06 -1.40
C LEU A 168 -1.95 -3.52 -0.05
N ALA A 169 -1.60 -2.27 0.24
CA ALA A 169 -2.21 -1.53 1.33
C ALA A 169 -2.39 -0.06 0.98
N ILE A 170 -3.42 0.58 1.55
CA ILE A 170 -3.52 2.05 1.54
C ILE A 170 -3.11 2.63 2.89
N GLY A 171 -2.59 3.86 2.84
CA GLY A 171 -2.27 4.67 4.01
C GLY A 171 -2.42 6.15 3.71
N SER A 172 -1.85 7.00 4.55
CA SER A 172 -1.91 8.45 4.37
C SER A 172 -0.57 9.13 4.60
N GLN A 173 -0.38 10.27 3.96
CA GLN A 173 0.80 11.12 4.12
C GLN A 173 0.43 12.58 4.30
N THR A 174 0.88 13.15 5.43
CA THR A 174 0.91 14.60 5.70
C THR A 174 2.28 15.19 5.39
N THR A 175 3.35 14.54 5.90
CA THR A 175 4.75 15.00 5.71
C THR A 175 5.64 13.92 5.11
N GLY A 176 5.49 12.68 5.57
CA GLY A 176 6.27 11.54 5.06
C GLY A 176 5.64 10.18 5.35
N SER A 177 4.37 10.15 5.79
CA SER A 177 3.74 8.96 6.37
C SER A 177 3.40 7.84 5.39
N VAL A 178 3.78 7.96 4.11
CA VAL A 178 3.79 6.89 3.11
C VAL A 178 5.22 6.55 2.70
N ILE A 179 5.98 7.54 2.21
CA ILE A 179 7.34 7.29 1.67
C ILE A 179 8.34 6.84 2.73
N ARG A 180 8.25 7.35 3.97
CA ARG A 180 9.14 6.99 5.08
C ARG A 180 8.95 5.53 5.49
N PRO A 181 7.74 5.05 5.85
CA PRO A 181 7.58 3.65 6.22
C PRO A 181 7.84 2.69 5.07
N ALA A 182 7.52 3.06 3.82
CA ALA A 182 7.87 2.25 2.66
C ALA A 182 9.39 2.08 2.50
N SER A 183 10.14 3.19 2.60
CA SER A 183 11.60 3.17 2.54
C SER A 183 12.22 2.34 3.66
N TYR A 184 11.68 2.42 4.88
CA TYR A 184 12.19 1.66 6.03
C TYR A 184 11.91 0.16 5.89
N CYS A 185 10.75 -0.21 5.35
CA CYS A 185 10.35 -1.60 5.16
C CYS A 185 10.83 -2.20 3.82
N GLY A 186 11.55 -1.44 3.00
CA GLY A 186 12.13 -1.93 1.74
C GLY A 186 11.11 -2.21 0.63
N ILE A 187 10.01 -1.45 0.58
CA ILE A 187 8.93 -1.62 -0.40
C ILE A 187 8.62 -0.31 -1.14
N VAL A 188 7.73 -0.37 -2.12
CA VAL A 188 7.28 0.80 -2.88
C VAL A 188 6.18 1.53 -2.11
N GLY A 189 6.38 2.84 -1.89
CA GLY A 189 5.36 3.73 -1.33
C GLY A 189 5.10 4.88 -2.29
N PHE A 190 3.84 5.04 -2.70
CA PHE A 190 3.43 6.07 -3.66
C PHE A 190 2.49 7.07 -3.00
N LYS A 191 2.92 8.33 -2.95
CA LYS A 191 2.07 9.48 -2.62
C LYS A 191 1.80 10.27 -3.91
N PRO A 192 0.59 10.18 -4.49
CA PRO A 192 0.27 10.91 -5.72
C PRO A 192 0.21 12.43 -5.47
N SER A 193 -0.06 13.19 -6.53
CA SER A 193 -0.39 14.61 -6.42
C SER A 193 -1.56 14.86 -5.47
N PHE A 194 -1.62 16.05 -4.89
CA PHE A 194 -2.70 16.45 -3.99
C PHE A 194 -4.07 16.25 -4.66
N ASP A 195 -5.03 15.72 -3.91
CA ASP A 195 -6.40 15.36 -4.35
C ASP A 195 -6.51 14.37 -5.53
N ALA A 196 -5.41 13.74 -5.97
CA ALA A 196 -5.48 12.73 -7.03
C ALA A 196 -6.28 11.49 -6.61
N ILE A 197 -6.21 11.10 -5.32
CA ILE A 197 -7.06 10.08 -4.71
C ILE A 197 -7.95 10.78 -3.67
N PRO A 198 -9.29 10.64 -3.74
CA PRO A 198 -10.21 11.29 -2.82
C PRO A 198 -10.00 10.86 -1.35
N SER A 199 -9.99 11.82 -0.43
CA SER A 199 -9.75 11.62 1.01
C SER A 199 -11.02 11.57 1.86
N ALA A 200 -12.22 11.68 1.27
CA ALA A 200 -13.46 11.67 2.04
C ALA A 200 -13.63 10.34 2.81
N GLY A 201 -13.94 10.45 4.11
CA GLY A 201 -13.99 9.32 5.05
C GLY A 201 -12.63 8.89 5.62
N MET A 202 -11.54 9.58 5.29
CA MET A 202 -10.27 9.49 6.01
C MET A 202 -10.26 10.48 7.17
N HIS A 203 -9.73 10.10 8.34
CA HIS A 203 -9.43 11.06 9.40
C HIS A 203 -8.32 12.02 8.94
N MET A 204 -8.64 13.31 8.96
CA MET A 204 -7.75 14.38 8.51
C MET A 204 -6.92 14.90 9.68
N LEU A 205 -5.59 14.87 9.52
CA LEU A 205 -4.64 15.50 10.44
C LEU A 205 -4.41 16.98 10.06
N ALA A 206 -4.12 17.23 8.78
CA ALA A 206 -3.93 18.56 8.22
C ALA A 206 -4.43 18.58 6.77
N GLN A 207 -5.65 19.07 6.58
CA GLN A 207 -6.39 18.96 5.32
C GLN A 207 -5.62 19.46 4.08
N ALA A 208 -4.82 20.51 4.21
CA ALA A 208 -4.02 21.06 3.10
C ALA A 208 -2.79 20.22 2.73
N LEU A 209 -2.42 19.24 3.56
CA LEU A 209 -1.21 18.43 3.41
C LEU A 209 -1.51 16.94 3.28
N ASP A 210 -2.67 16.48 3.72
CA ASP A 210 -3.02 15.08 3.76
C ASP A 210 -3.31 14.52 2.37
N HIS A 211 -2.63 13.43 2.05
CA HIS A 211 -2.83 12.63 0.85
C HIS A 211 -3.17 11.20 1.24
N VAL A 212 -4.04 10.54 0.46
CA VAL A 212 -4.09 9.08 0.42
C VAL A 212 -2.88 8.58 -0.37
N GLY A 213 -2.23 7.52 0.11
CA GLY A 213 -1.13 6.89 -0.60
C GLY A 213 -1.22 5.37 -0.55
N VAL A 214 -0.39 4.73 -1.35
CA VAL A 214 -0.44 3.28 -1.60
C VAL A 214 0.90 2.63 -1.35
N PHE A 215 0.86 1.39 -0.88
CA PHE A 215 2.00 0.52 -0.65
C PHE A 215 1.87 -0.75 -1.47
N ALA A 216 2.95 -1.15 -2.11
CA ALA A 216 3.07 -2.39 -2.86
C ALA A 216 4.52 -2.88 -2.87
N ARG A 217 4.76 -4.10 -3.34
CA ARG A 217 6.14 -4.62 -3.51
C ARG A 217 6.75 -4.26 -4.86
N GLU A 218 5.93 -3.95 -5.85
CA GLU A 218 6.36 -3.68 -7.23
C GLU A 218 5.69 -2.41 -7.80
N LEU A 219 6.36 -1.76 -8.77
CA LEU A 219 5.81 -0.58 -9.43
C LEU A 219 4.56 -0.90 -10.26
N ALA A 220 4.48 -2.07 -10.88
CA ALA A 220 3.32 -2.49 -11.66
C ALA A 220 2.03 -2.49 -10.80
N ASP A 221 2.14 -2.92 -9.55
CA ASP A 221 1.04 -2.92 -8.59
C ASP A 221 0.59 -1.51 -8.21
N ILE A 222 1.52 -0.55 -8.11
CA ILE A 222 1.20 0.86 -7.91
C ILE A 222 0.39 1.40 -9.09
N VAL A 223 0.74 1.04 -10.32
CA VAL A 223 -0.01 1.49 -11.50
C VAL A 223 -1.41 0.88 -11.53
N LEU A 224 -1.53 -0.44 -11.28
CA LEU A 224 -2.81 -1.15 -11.26
C LEU A 224 -3.80 -0.54 -10.26
N VAL A 225 -3.35 -0.28 -9.02
CA VAL A 225 -4.21 0.31 -7.99
C VAL A 225 -4.47 1.80 -8.22
N ALA A 226 -3.51 2.53 -8.77
CA ALA A 226 -3.64 3.94 -9.15
C ALA A 226 -4.79 4.16 -10.14
N GLU A 227 -4.92 3.31 -11.16
CA GLU A 227 -6.01 3.37 -12.15
C GLU A 227 -7.39 3.21 -11.51
N SER A 228 -7.49 2.45 -10.40
CA SER A 228 -8.73 2.25 -9.66
C SER A 228 -9.05 3.40 -8.69
N LEU A 229 -8.02 4.05 -8.14
CA LEU A 229 -8.17 5.04 -7.07
C LEU A 229 -8.22 6.50 -7.53
N MET A 230 -7.83 6.78 -8.78
CA MET A 230 -7.72 8.14 -9.31
C MET A 230 -8.75 8.42 -10.41
N PRO A 231 -10.07 8.47 -10.10
CA PRO A 231 -11.14 8.54 -11.10
C PRO A 231 -11.15 9.83 -11.94
N SER A 232 -10.54 10.90 -11.44
CA SER A 232 -10.43 12.19 -12.16
C SER A 232 -9.34 12.19 -13.24
N GLN A 233 -8.49 11.16 -13.27
CA GLN A 233 -7.52 10.91 -14.32
C GLN A 233 -8.02 9.69 -15.09
N SER A 234 -8.31 9.80 -16.38
CA SER A 234 -8.84 8.64 -17.12
C SER A 234 -7.83 7.48 -17.04
N ALA A 235 -8.29 6.23 -16.92
CA ALA A 235 -7.40 5.06 -16.90
C ALA A 235 -6.51 5.02 -18.16
N ALA A 236 -7.03 5.45 -19.31
CA ALA A 236 -6.24 5.64 -20.52
C ALA A 236 -5.16 6.73 -20.36
N THR A 237 -5.43 7.81 -19.61
CA THR A 237 -4.46 8.86 -19.29
C THR A 237 -3.40 8.39 -18.31
N LEU A 238 -3.73 7.55 -17.32
CA LEU A 238 -2.75 7.02 -16.37
C LEU A 238 -1.87 5.93 -16.99
N SER A 239 -2.46 4.96 -17.67
CA SER A 239 -1.71 3.89 -18.36
C SER A 239 -0.79 4.47 -19.43
N SER A 240 -1.30 5.41 -20.25
CA SER A 240 -0.47 6.12 -21.23
C SER A 240 0.52 7.08 -20.60
N ALA A 241 0.19 7.79 -19.50
CA ALA A 241 1.14 8.71 -18.85
C ALA A 241 2.18 8.01 -17.95
N LEU A 242 1.96 6.77 -17.54
CA LEU A 242 2.89 6.02 -16.67
C LEU A 242 3.78 5.07 -17.48
N PHE A 243 3.28 4.49 -18.58
CA PHE A 243 4.04 3.53 -19.38
C PHE A 243 4.34 3.99 -20.81
N ASP A 244 3.49 4.82 -21.42
CA ASP A 244 3.59 5.19 -22.84
C ASP A 244 4.21 6.57 -23.07
N SER A 245 4.12 7.47 -22.08
CA SER A 245 4.86 8.73 -22.06
C SER A 245 6.23 8.50 -21.45
N ARG A 246 7.06 7.71 -22.14
CA ARG A 246 8.47 8.09 -22.11
C ARG A 246 8.51 9.50 -22.71
N PRO A 247 8.94 10.53 -21.96
CA PRO A 247 9.06 11.85 -22.55
C PRO A 247 9.90 11.71 -23.82
N ASP A 248 9.41 12.24 -24.95
CA ASP A 248 10.15 12.28 -26.20
C ASP A 248 11.43 13.11 -25.96
N GLY A 249 12.52 12.42 -25.63
CA GLY A 249 13.78 13.05 -25.24
C GLY A 249 14.50 12.34 -24.09
N ARG A 250 15.66 12.89 -23.72
CA ARG A 250 16.41 12.44 -22.54
C ARG A 250 15.70 12.92 -21.27
N LEU A 251 15.41 12.00 -20.35
CA LEU A 251 14.90 12.34 -19.03
C LEU A 251 15.91 13.24 -18.30
N ARG A 252 15.49 14.44 -17.90
CA ARG A 252 16.31 15.35 -17.07
C ARG A 252 15.99 15.10 -15.61
N ILE A 253 16.96 14.62 -14.86
CA ILE A 253 16.83 14.36 -13.42
C ILE A 253 17.67 15.41 -12.68
N GLY A 254 17.02 16.21 -11.85
CA GLY A 254 17.68 17.15 -10.94
C GLY A 254 18.04 16.46 -9.63
N ILE A 255 19.31 16.53 -9.23
CA ILE A 255 19.78 15.97 -7.96
C ILE A 255 19.78 17.06 -6.90
N LEU A 256 18.86 16.93 -5.93
CA LEU A 256 18.74 17.84 -4.80
C LEU A 256 19.33 17.20 -3.54
N ARG A 257 20.38 17.82 -2.99
CA ARG A 257 20.86 17.56 -1.63
C ARG A 257 20.26 18.61 -0.71
N ALA A 258 19.19 18.24 0.01
CA ALA A 258 18.48 19.16 0.90
C ALA A 258 19.37 19.63 2.07
N PRO A 259 19.02 20.72 2.80
CA PRO A 259 19.83 21.24 3.91
C PRO A 259 20.19 20.19 4.99
N VAL A 260 19.31 19.20 5.20
CA VAL A 260 19.53 18.08 6.14
C VAL A 260 20.43 16.96 5.58
N TRP A 261 20.99 17.10 4.39
CA TRP A 261 21.83 16.07 3.74
C TRP A 261 23.05 15.68 4.60
N LYS A 262 23.61 16.65 5.32
CA LYS A 262 24.75 16.44 6.22
C LYS A 262 24.38 15.53 7.40
N GLU A 263 23.10 15.46 7.77
CA GLU A 263 22.56 14.61 8.83
C GLU A 263 22.23 13.19 8.37
N ALA A 264 22.17 12.93 7.05
CA ALA A 264 21.94 11.59 6.52
C ALA A 264 23.04 10.62 6.97
N SER A 265 22.71 9.33 7.14
CA SER A 265 23.72 8.34 7.48
C SER A 265 24.73 8.18 6.34
N ALA A 266 25.95 7.74 6.68
CA ALA A 266 26.97 7.46 5.65
C ALA A 266 26.48 6.46 4.60
N ASP A 267 25.76 5.41 5.02
CA ASP A 267 25.19 4.41 4.11
C ASP A 267 24.13 5.02 3.17
N ALA A 268 23.21 5.84 3.69
CA ALA A 268 22.21 6.51 2.85
C ALA A 268 22.85 7.41 1.80
N ARG A 269 23.91 8.15 2.17
CA ARG A 269 24.68 8.98 1.22
C ARG A 269 25.35 8.13 0.15
N LEU A 270 26.05 7.07 0.55
CA LEU A 270 26.73 6.15 -0.38
C LEU A 270 25.74 5.50 -1.37
N ARG A 271 24.58 5.03 -0.90
CA ARG A 271 23.55 4.42 -1.74
C ARG A 271 22.95 5.41 -2.73
N PHE A 272 22.69 6.65 -2.28
CA PHE A 272 22.18 7.71 -3.14
C PHE A 272 23.20 8.10 -4.20
N ASP A 273 24.47 8.31 -3.82
CA ASP A 273 25.55 8.69 -4.73
C ASP A 273 25.77 7.60 -5.79
N ALA A 274 25.80 6.33 -5.38
CA ALA A 274 25.88 5.20 -6.30
C ALA A 274 24.68 5.12 -7.25
N TRP A 275 23.48 5.48 -6.80
CA TRP A 275 22.31 5.55 -7.68
C TRP A 275 22.43 6.70 -8.68
N THR A 276 22.90 7.88 -8.26
CA THR A 276 23.08 9.05 -9.13
C THR A 276 24.18 8.84 -10.18
N ASP A 277 25.29 8.19 -9.82
CA ASP A 277 26.39 7.91 -10.74
C ASP A 277 25.95 6.95 -11.87
N ASN A 278 24.93 6.12 -11.60
CA ASN A 278 24.38 5.17 -12.56
C ASN A 278 23.34 5.78 -13.51
N GLN A 279 22.85 7.01 -13.28
CA GLN A 279 21.99 7.67 -14.25
C GLN A 279 22.85 8.54 -15.18
N VAL A 280 22.68 8.36 -16.49
CA VAL A 280 23.48 9.07 -17.50
C VAL A 280 23.12 10.56 -17.51
N MET A 281 24.07 11.40 -17.07
CA MET A 281 24.09 12.88 -17.14
C MET A 281 23.11 13.60 -16.20
N HIS A 282 23.62 14.07 -15.05
CA HIS A 282 22.92 14.96 -14.13
C HIS A 282 23.57 16.34 -14.04
N GLU A 283 22.76 17.38 -13.89
CA GLU A 283 23.18 18.67 -13.35
C GLU A 283 22.90 18.65 -11.84
N SER A 284 23.95 18.80 -11.01
CA SER A 284 23.81 18.88 -9.56
C SER A 284 23.56 20.32 -9.14
N VAL A 285 22.56 20.55 -8.30
CA VAL A 285 22.28 21.87 -7.70
C VAL A 285 22.44 21.76 -6.19
N ASP A 286 23.43 22.47 -5.66
CA ASP A 286 23.65 22.63 -4.21
C ASP A 286 22.84 23.85 -3.73
N LEU A 287 21.97 23.65 -2.73
CA LEU A 287 21.16 24.72 -2.15
C LEU A 287 21.69 25.22 -0.79
N GLY A 288 22.87 24.75 -0.34
CA GLY A 288 23.54 25.20 0.90
C GLY A 288 23.34 24.32 2.13
#